data_AF-A0A537XPC6-F1
#
_entry.id   AF-A0A537XPC6-F1
#
_cell.length_a   1.000
_cell.length_b   1.000
_cell.length_c   1.000
_cell.angle_alpha   90.00
_cell.angle_beta   90.00
_cell.angle_gamma   90.00
#
_symmetry.space_group_name_H-M   'P 1'
#
loop_
_entity.id
_entity.type
_entity.pdbx_description
1 polymer ?
#
loop_
_entity_poly.entity_id
_entity_poly.type
_entity_poly.pdbx_seq_one_letter_code
_entity_poly.pdbx_strand_id
1 'polypeptide(L)' 'FLAPARTPPAIVELLSTKSLGILKTPKISEQLRNDGFEVLANGPDGMRKRIEDEVPKWRDIIAKAGIQPV' A
#
# COMPACT_ATOMS: atom_id res chain seq x y z
N PHE A 1 -0.75 1.09 -4.66
CA PHE A 1 -0.31 0.30 -5.84
C PHE A 1 1.15 0.61 -6.11
N LEU A 2 1.80 -0.19 -6.94
CA LEU A 2 3.15 0.06 -7.44
C LEU A 2 3.12 0.19 -8.96
N ALA A 3 4.06 0.92 -9.52
CA ALA A 3 4.27 1.09 -10.95
C ALA A 3 5.79 1.20 -11.23
N PRO A 4 6.25 1.02 -12.49
CA PRO A 4 7.66 1.22 -12.83
C PRO A 4 8.19 2.59 -12.38
N ALA A 5 9.45 2.64 -11.95
CA ALA A 5 10.04 3.82 -11.30
C ALA A 5 9.93 5.13 -12.10
N ARG A 6 9.86 5.04 -13.44
CA ARG A 6 9.77 6.19 -14.35
C ARG A 6 8.37 6.36 -14.96
N THR A 7 7.34 5.82 -14.33
CA THR A 7 5.95 6.07 -14.75
C THR A 7 5.69 7.58 -14.67
N PRO A 8 5.14 8.22 -15.73
CA PRO A 8 4.90 9.65 -15.71
C PRO A 8 4.02 10.09 -14.52
N PRO A 9 4.33 11.22 -13.86
CA PRO A 9 3.58 11.67 -12.67
C PRO A 9 2.08 11.78 -12.91
N ALA A 10 1.66 12.29 -14.06
CA ALA A 10 0.25 12.42 -14.42
C ALA A 10 -0.51 11.08 -14.46
N ILE A 11 0.15 9.98 -14.83
CA ILE A 11 -0.46 8.65 -14.83
C ILE A 11 -0.59 8.11 -13.40
N VAL A 12 0.42 8.34 -12.56
CA VAL A 12 0.36 7.97 -11.14
C VAL A 12 -0.76 8.73 -10.43
N GLU A 13 -0.87 10.02 -10.69
CA GLU A 13 -1.91 10.88 -10.13
C GLU A 13 -3.32 10.44 -10.57
N LEU A 14 -3.50 10.17 -11.86
CA LEU A 14 -4.76 9.67 -12.41
C LEU A 14 -5.18 8.36 -11.72
N LEU A 15 -4.29 7.37 -11.68
CA LEU A 15 -4.61 6.06 -11.10
C LEU A 15 -4.86 6.17 -9.60
N SER A 16 -4.04 6.95 -8.88
CA SER A 16 -4.25 7.21 -7.45
C SER A 16 -5.61 7.81 -7.17
N THR A 17 -5.97 8.86 -7.90
CA THR A 17 -7.26 9.54 -7.73
C THR A 17 -8.43 8.59 -7.96
N LYS A 18 -8.38 7.79 -9.02
CA LYS A 18 -9.43 6.80 -9.32
C LYS A 18 -9.49 5.68 -8.27
N SER A 19 -8.35 5.14 -7.85
CA SER A 19 -8.29 4.11 -6.81
C SER A 19 -8.86 4.61 -5.49
N LEU A 20 -8.48 5.82 -5.07
CA LEU A 20 -9.00 6.42 -3.83
C LEU A 20 -10.51 6.65 -3.89
N GLY A 21 -11.02 7.10 -5.04
CA GLY A 21 -12.47 7.25 -5.25
C GLY A 21 -13.22 5.92 -5.10
N ILE A 22 -12.71 4.85 -5.71
CA ILE A 22 -13.34 3.51 -5.66
C ILE A 22 -13.30 2.94 -4.25
N LEU A 23 -12.14 3.01 -3.58
CA LEU A 23 -11.97 2.48 -2.21
C LEU A 23 -12.87 3.16 -1.19
N LYS A 24 -13.25 4.42 -1.42
CA LYS A 24 -14.17 5.19 -0.56
C LYS A 24 -15.65 4.89 -0.85
N THR A 25 -15.99 4.14 -1.90
CA THR A 25 -17.39 3.79 -2.15
C THR A 25 -17.89 2.82 -1.06
N PRO A 26 -19.11 3.00 -0.53
CA PRO A 26 -19.64 2.16 0.55
C PRO A 26 -19.58 0.67 0.21
N LYS A 27 -20.04 0.30 -1.00
CA LYS A 27 -20.02 -1.08 -1.48
C LYS A 27 -18.64 -1.73 -1.37
N ILE A 28 -17.60 -1.05 -1.86
CA ILE A 28 -16.23 -1.61 -1.87
C ILE A 28 -15.64 -1.60 -0.46
N SER A 29 -15.83 -0.52 0.30
CA SER A 29 -15.32 -0.41 1.67
C SER A 29 -15.93 -1.47 2.59
N GLU A 30 -17.24 -1.72 2.48
CA GLU A 30 -17.93 -2.76 3.25
C GLU A 30 -17.49 -4.16 2.84
N GLN A 31 -17.35 -4.42 1.55
CA GLN A 31 -16.85 -5.71 1.06
C GLN A 31 -15.46 -6.00 1.64
N LEU A 32 -14.52 -5.05 1.49
CA LEU A 32 -13.16 -5.20 2.02
C LEU A 32 -13.16 -5.38 3.54
N ARG A 33 -14.01 -4.66 4.28
CA ARG A 33 -14.14 -4.83 5.73
C ARG A 33 -14.67 -6.21 6.11
N ASN A 34 -15.65 -6.74 5.39
CA ASN A 34 -16.18 -8.08 5.61
C ASN A 34 -15.13 -9.17 5.32
N ASP A 35 -14.23 -8.90 4.38
CA ASP A 35 -13.08 -9.77 4.05
C ASP A 35 -11.91 -9.60 5.06
N GLY A 36 -12.06 -8.75 6.09
CA GLY A 36 -11.07 -8.55 7.14
C GLY A 36 -10.03 -7.46 6.87
N PHE A 37 -10.23 -6.64 5.84
CA PHE A 37 -9.33 -5.52 5.50
C PHE A 37 -9.81 -4.18 6.07
N GLU A 38 -8.85 -3.34 6.43
CA GLU A 38 -9.08 -1.93 6.72
C GLU A 38 -8.71 -1.06 5.50
N VAL A 39 -9.61 -0.16 5.11
CA VAL A 39 -9.38 0.75 3.98
C VAL A 39 -8.75 2.05 4.49
N LEU A 40 -7.42 2.16 4.38
CA LEU A 40 -6.70 3.37 4.78
C LEU A 40 -6.75 4.49 3.73
N ALA A 41 -6.68 4.14 2.43
CA ALA A 41 -6.80 5.07 1.30
C ALA A 41 -5.96 6.37 1.41
N ASN A 42 -4.67 6.25 1.74
CA ASN A 42 -3.74 7.39 1.99
C ASN A 42 -2.91 7.84 0.77
N GLY A 43 -3.27 7.40 -0.44
CA GLY A 43 -2.62 7.84 -1.68
C GLY A 43 -1.16 7.35 -1.85
N PRO A 44 -0.41 7.96 -2.79
CA PRO A 44 0.94 7.50 -3.17
C PRO A 44 1.95 7.73 -2.05
N ASP A 45 1.85 8.86 -1.34
CA ASP A 45 2.75 9.19 -0.23
C ASP A 45 2.51 8.27 0.97
N GLY A 46 1.26 7.93 1.27
CA GLY A 46 0.93 6.94 2.29
C GLY A 46 1.50 5.56 1.98
N MET A 47 1.43 5.13 0.71
CA MET A 47 2.06 3.88 0.26
C MET A 47 3.59 3.94 0.38
N ARG A 48 4.22 5.06 -0.02
CA ARG A 48 5.67 5.27 0.10
C ARG A 48 6.10 5.15 1.55
N LYS A 49 5.45 5.89 2.45
CA LYS A 49 5.74 5.89 3.88
C LYS A 49 5.63 4.48 4.47
N ARG A 50 4.59 3.72 4.10
CA ARG A 50 4.44 2.33 4.58
C ARG A 50 5.63 1.46 4.18
N ILE A 51 6.12 1.57 2.95
CA ILE A 51 7.30 0.81 2.50
C ILE A 51 8.55 1.25 3.28
N GLU A 52 8.76 2.56 3.42
CA GLU A 52 9.89 3.13 4.16
C GLU A 52 9.91 2.70 5.62
N ASP A 53 8.74 2.60 6.26
CA ASP A 53 8.61 2.19 7.66
C ASP A 53 8.73 0.67 7.82
N GLU A 54 8.10 -0.12 6.93
CA GLU A 54 7.99 -1.57 7.12
C GLU A 54 9.18 -2.37 6.63
N VAL A 55 9.80 -2.01 5.51
CA VAL A 55 10.97 -2.74 4.98
C VAL A 55 12.10 -2.84 6.02
N PRO A 56 12.57 -1.74 6.64
CA PRO A 56 13.63 -1.84 7.65
C PRO A 56 13.17 -2.55 8.92
N LYS A 57 11.91 -2.35 9.34
CA LYS A 57 11.33 -3.02 10.51
C LYS A 57 11.35 -4.54 10.34
N TRP A 58 10.85 -5.03 9.22
CA TRP A 58 10.78 -6.48 8.99
C TRP A 58 12.17 -7.08 8.78
N ARG A 59 13.08 -6.38 8.10
CA ARG A 59 14.49 -6.78 8.02
C ARG A 59 15.10 -7.00 9.41
N ASP A 60 14.89 -6.06 10.34
CA ASP A 60 15.41 -6.14 11.70
C ASP A 60 14.81 -7.33 12.48
N ILE A 61 13.48 -7.52 12.39
CA ILE A 61 12.80 -8.66 13.02
C ILE A 61 13.34 -9.99 12.48
N ILE A 62 13.49 -10.13 11.17
CA ILE A 62 14.01 -11.34 10.51
C ILE A 62 15.42 -11.65 11.02
N ALA A 63 16.31 -10.65 11.05
CA ALA A 63 17.68 -10.80 11.53
C ALA A 63 17.73 -11.25 13.00
N LYS A 64 16.91 -10.61 13.87
CA LYS A 64 16.81 -10.97 15.30
C LYS A 64 16.23 -12.35 15.54
N ALA A 65 15.31 -12.79 14.69
CA ALA A 65 14.71 -14.12 14.77
C ALA A 65 15.60 -15.23 14.18
N GLY A 66 16.75 -14.89 13.59
CA GLY A 66 17.66 -15.86 12.98
C GLY A 66 17.10 -16.52 11.71
N ILE A 67 16.03 -15.97 11.12
CA ILE A 67 15.38 -16.51 9.92
C ILE A 67 16.30 -16.29 8.73
N GLN A 68 16.64 -17.38 8.03
CA GLN A 68 17.47 -17.33 6.84
C GLN A 68 16.62 -17.17 5.58
N PRO A 69 17.13 -16.51 4.53
CA PRO A 69 16.52 -16.57 3.20
C PRO A 69 16.36 -18.02 2.75
N VAL A 70 15.22 -18.32 2.13
CA VAL A 70 14.98 -19.57 1.40
C VAL A 70 15.60 -19.54 0.02
#